data_AF-A0A6D0IT96-F1
#
_entry.id   AF-A0A6D0IT96-F1
#
_cell.length_a   1.000
_cell.length_b   1.000
_cell.length_c   1.000
_cell.angle_alpha   90.00
_cell.angle_beta   90.00
_cell.angle_gamma   90.00
#
_symmetry.space_group_name_H-M   'P 1'
#
loop_
_entity.id
_entity.type
_entity.pdbx_description
1 polymer ?
#
loop_
_entity_poly.entity_id
_entity_poly.type
_entity_poly.pdbx_seq_one_letter_code
_entity_poly.pdbx_strand_id
1 'polypeptide(L)' 'MRFCLILITALFLAGCSHHKAPPPNARLSDSITVIAGLNDQLQSWHGTPYRYGGMTRRGVDCSGFVVV' A
#
# COMPACT_ATOMS: atom_id res chain seq x y z
N MET A 1 -19.99 -14.63 34.25
CA MET A 1 -19.13 -15.43 33.32
C MET A 1 -19.33 -15.05 31.84
N ARG A 2 -20.58 -14.93 31.35
CA ARG A 2 -20.87 -14.59 29.93
C ARG A 2 -20.53 -13.14 29.55
N PHE A 3 -20.75 -12.19 30.45
CA PHE A 3 -20.37 -10.78 30.26
C PHE A 3 -18.86 -10.56 30.20
N CYS A 4 -18.07 -11.32 30.98
CA CYS A 4 -16.61 -11.26 30.92
C CYS A 4 -16.09 -11.68 29.53
N LEU A 5 -16.68 -12.73 28.94
CA LEU A 5 -16.30 -13.18 27.59
C LEU A 5 -16.60 -12.11 26.54
N ILE A 6 -17.76 -11.46 26.59
CA ILE A 6 -18.11 -10.37 25.66
C ILE A 6 -17.13 -9.20 25.79
N LEU A 7 -16.78 -8.84 27.04
CA LEU A 7 -15.86 -7.74 27.32
C LEU A 7 -14.44 -8.03 26.81
N ILE A 8 -13.94 -9.25 27.01
CA ILE A 8 -12.64 -9.69 26.51
C ILE A 8 -12.61 -9.67 24.97
N THR A 9 -13.64 -10.19 24.30
CA THR A 9 -13.71 -10.18 22.83
C THR A 9 -13.74 -8.75 22.29
N ALA A 10 -14.50 -7.85 22.90
CA ALA A 10 -14.54 -6.43 22.51
C ALA A 10 -13.17 -5.74 22.66
N LEU A 11 -12.43 -6.04 23.73
CA LEU A 11 -11.07 -5.55 23.96
C LEU A 11 -10.09 -6.05 22.89
N PHE A 12 -10.20 -7.30 22.45
CA PHE A 12 -9.36 -7.84 21.37
C PHE A 12 -9.65 -7.18 20.01
N LEU A 13 -10.90 -6.82 19.71
CA LEU A 13 -11.25 -6.17 18.43
C LEU A 13 -10.87 -4.68 18.37
N ALA A 14 -10.66 -4.01 19.51
CA ALA A 14 -10.33 -2.58 19.55
C ALA A 14 -8.86 -2.27 19.18
N GLY A 15 -7.99 -3.28 19.01
CA GLY A 15 -6.55 -3.10 18.79
C GLY A 15 -6.11 -2.77 17.36
N CYS A 16 -6.98 -2.89 16.36
CA CYS A 16 -6.56 -2.81 14.95
C CYS A 16 -6.49 -1.39 14.36
N SER A 17 -6.72 -0.33 15.15
CA SER A 17 -6.80 1.04 14.63
C SER A 17 -5.77 1.99 15.26
N HIS A 18 -4.53 1.53 15.40
CA HIS A 18 -3.40 2.37 15.80
C HIS A 18 -2.38 2.51 14.66
N HIS A 19 -2.84 2.95 13.48
CA HIS A 19 -1.94 3.44 12.44
C HIS A 19 -2.08 4.96 12.37
N LYS A 20 -1.01 5.67 12.76
CA LYS A 20 -0.92 7.10 12.53
C LYS A 20 -0.47 7.29 11.10
N ALA A 21 -1.30 7.90 10.26
CA ALA A 21 -0.90 8.24 8.91
C ALA A 21 0.37 9.11 8.98
N PRO A 22 1.43 8.77 8.22
CA PRO A 22 2.61 9.63 8.15
C PRO A 22 2.21 11.00 7.60
N PRO A 23 2.90 12.08 8.00
CA PRO A 23 2.65 13.40 7.45
C PRO A 23 2.77 13.35 5.92
N PRO A 24 1.93 14.11 5.17
CA PRO A 24 2.01 14.16 3.72
C PRO A 24 3.42 14.51 3.29
N ASN A 25 3.99 13.72 2.38
CA ASN A 25 5.35 13.95 1.92
C ASN A 25 5.37 15.25 1.11
N ALA A 26 6.06 16.29 1.57
CA ALA A 26 6.10 17.60 0.91
C ALA A 26 6.64 17.54 -0.54
N ARG A 27 7.34 16.46 -0.90
CA ARG A 27 7.76 16.18 -2.28
C ARG A 27 6.58 15.96 -3.24
N LEU A 28 5.42 15.52 -2.74
CA LEU A 28 4.23 15.28 -3.56
C LEU A 28 3.54 16.59 -4.01
N SER A 29 3.89 17.75 -3.44
CA SER A 29 3.36 19.04 -3.93
C SER A 29 4.09 19.58 -5.16
N ASP A 30 5.26 19.02 -5.51
CA ASP A 30 5.98 19.38 -6.73
C ASP A 30 5.61 18.43 -7.87
N SER A 31 4.83 18.93 -8.82
CA SER A 31 4.37 18.15 -9.97
C SER A 31 5.51 17.66 -10.85
N ILE A 32 6.63 18.38 -10.96
CA ILE A 32 7.76 17.96 -11.79
C ILE A 32 8.43 16.72 -11.18
N THR A 33 8.70 16.76 -9.88
CA THR A 33 9.27 15.61 -9.17
C THR A 33 8.35 14.38 -9.23
N VAL A 34 7.04 14.59 -9.09
CA VAL A 34 6.05 13.50 -9.18
C VAL A 34 6.03 12.88 -10.58
N ILE A 35 5.98 13.71 -11.64
CA ILE A 35 5.96 13.21 -13.02
C ILE A 35 7.25 12.45 -13.35
N ALA A 36 8.42 12.94 -12.91
CA ALA A 36 9.69 12.24 -13.11
C ALA A 36 9.68 10.85 -12.45
N GLY A 37 9.25 10.74 -11.19
CA GLY A 37 9.18 9.45 -10.49
C GLY A 37 8.18 8.47 -11.12
N LEU A 38 7.04 8.96 -11.61
CA LEU A 38 6.07 8.13 -12.33
C LEU A 38 6.63 7.61 -13.66
N ASN A 39 7.37 8.45 -14.39
CA ASN A 39 8.04 8.03 -15.62
C ASN A 39 9.13 7.00 -15.37
N ASP A 40 9.92 7.17 -14.30
CA ASP A 40 10.93 6.17 -13.92
C ASP A 40 10.27 4.82 -13.59
N GLN A 41 9.15 4.84 -12.85
CA GLN A 41 8.39 3.63 -12.55
C GLN A 41 7.86 2.98 -13.83
N LEU A 42 7.24 3.76 -14.71
CA LEU A 42 6.75 3.29 -16.00
C LEU A 42 7.87 2.66 -16.83
N GLN A 43 9.00 3.35 -16.95
CA GLN A 43 10.15 2.89 -17.73
C GLN A 43 10.72 1.59 -17.17
N SER A 44 10.77 1.47 -15.84
CA SER A 44 11.26 0.26 -15.19
C SER A 44 10.35 -0.93 -15.52
N TRP A 45 9.04 -0.79 -15.41
CA TRP A 45 8.08 -1.89 -15.57
C TRP A 45 7.59 -2.10 -17.00
N HIS A 46 7.92 -1.20 -17.92
CA HIS A 46 7.47 -1.24 -19.32
C HIS A 46 7.69 -2.62 -19.95
N GLY A 47 6.62 -3.19 -20.50
CA GLY A 47 6.63 -4.53 -21.11
C GLY A 47 6.48 -5.70 -20.15
N THR A 48 6.41 -5.48 -18.83
CA THR A 48 6.09 -6.55 -17.88
C THR A 48 4.65 -7.02 -18.11
N PRO A 49 4.40 -8.33 -18.34
CA PRO A 49 3.05 -8.82 -18.55
C PRO A 49 2.21 -8.69 -17.27
N TYR A 50 0.91 -8.50 -17.42
CA TYR A 50 0.00 -8.54 -16.28
C TYR A 50 -0.10 -9.96 -15.72
N ARG A 51 -0.05 -10.11 -14.40
CA ARG A 51 -0.33 -11.38 -13.71
C ARG A 51 -0.99 -11.09 -12.37
N TYR A 52 -2.18 -11.62 -12.14
CA TYR A 52 -2.90 -11.47 -10.87
C TYR A 52 -2.05 -11.98 -9.69
N GLY A 53 -1.91 -11.18 -8.63
CA GLY A 53 -1.00 -11.45 -7.51
C GLY A 53 0.49 -11.34 -7.87
N GLY A 54 0.80 -10.74 -9.02
CA GLY A 54 2.16 -10.64 -9.53
C GLY A 54 2.96 -9.55 -8.83
N MET A 55 4.18 -9.89 -8.41
CA MET A 55 5.08 -8.99 -7.68
C MET A 55 6.48 -8.92 -8.33
N THR A 56 6.63 -9.29 -9.61
CA THR A 56 7.96 -9.44 -10.26
C THR A 56 7.95 -9.00 -11.73
N ARG A 57 9.12 -8.79 -12.33
CA ARG A 57 9.27 -8.51 -13.79
C ARG A 57 8.81 -9.63 -14.73
N ARG A 58 8.46 -10.81 -14.21
CA ARG A 58 7.83 -11.90 -14.98
C ARG A 58 6.30 -11.82 -15.02
N GLY A 59 5.71 -10.87 -14.30
CA GLY A 59 4.27 -10.78 -14.10
C GLY A 59 3.94 -9.90 -12.90
N VAL A 60 3.21 -8.81 -13.12
CA VAL A 60 2.83 -7.83 -12.08
C VAL A 60 1.34 -7.53 -12.13
N ASP A 61 0.70 -7.28 -10.98
CA ASP A 61 -0.65 -6.72 -10.94
C ASP A 61 -0.65 -5.22 -10.56
N CYS A 62 -1.83 -4.62 -10.49
CA CYS A 62 -1.96 -3.20 -10.17
C CYS A 62 -1.40 -2.85 -8.78
N SER A 63 -1.55 -3.74 -7.80
CA SER A 63 -1.07 -3.53 -6.44
C SER A 63 0.44 -3.73 -6.32
N GLY A 64 0.99 -4.72 -7.02
CA GLY A 64 2.42 -4.98 -7.10
C GLY A 64 3.19 -3.90 -7.86
N PHE A 65 2.55 -3.25 -8.83
CA PHE A 65 3.14 -2.14 -9.59
C PHE A 65 3.37 -0.87 -8.74
N VAL A 66 2.49 -0.59 -7.76
CA VAL A 66 2.58 0.63 -6.92
C VAL A 66 3.29 0.41 -5.59
N VAL A 67 3.72 -0.83 -5.30
CA VAL A 67 4.40 -1.20 -4.05
C VAL A 67 5.88 -0.80 -4.04
N VAL A 68 6.50 -0.70 -5.22
CA VAL A 68 7.95 -0.53 -5.39
C VAL A 68 8.37 0.93 -5.46
#